data_AF-A0A9P0QLW8-F1
#
_entry.id   AF-A0A9P0QLW8-F1
#
_cell.length_a   1.000
_cell.length_b   1.000
_cell.length_c   1.000
_cell.angle_alpha   90.00
_cell.angle_beta   90.00
_cell.angle_gamma   90.00
#
_symmetry.space_group_name_H-M   'P 1'
#
loop_
_entity.id
_entity.type
_entity.pdbx_description
1 polymer ?
#
loop_
_entity_poly.entity_id
_entity_poly.type
_entity_poly.pdbx_seq_one_letter_code
_entity_poly.pdbx_strand_id
1 'polypeptide(L)'
;MDHSESDLYTIKTQFYTYQHQKVIDYDLEQFAPESQLSVSIFQIRSTITLGKDASKLIENGRAKFSSEDAGDAASALLAFECLQAWNDLKTFGTDDSTYFDDIITSSTPALSELQAIYTAVYLVKVNKDIDQAIQFLSSYIDAKASNSELEPLLVLVQLYLIKGNFSPALKIFKDFKQFPDSARDSIIYQVLESWVLSIKGESDNINNAYYFYDELLSSDFDDDAEGKFRLLNSLFVLTLQLKHYPEAQELLIQIKSSNHTSTSADFVANQITFDYLTNSGAKVEDFLQELTTLDEEHKLLIDLAEKNKLFDEIVEKYKVTG
;
A
#
# COMPACT_ATOMS: atom_id res chain seq x y z
N MET A 1 3.16 17.48 23.52
CA MET A 1 2.62 16.28 22.85
C MET A 1 1.88 15.50 23.90
N ASP A 2 0.60 15.27 23.67
CA ASP A 2 -0.19 14.35 24.48
C ASP A 2 0.38 12.93 24.32
N HIS A 3 0.49 12.16 25.40
CA HIS A 3 1.11 10.83 25.34
C HIS A 3 0.33 9.89 24.41
N SER A 4 -0.99 10.06 24.33
CA SER A 4 -1.90 9.30 23.44
C SER A 4 -1.57 9.47 21.95
N GLU A 5 -1.22 10.69 21.52
CA GLU A 5 -0.93 11.02 20.12
C GLU A 5 0.42 10.45 19.67
N SER A 6 1.40 10.45 20.58
CA SER A 6 2.73 9.85 20.37
C SER A 6 2.66 8.33 20.23
N ASP A 7 1.84 7.66 21.04
CA ASP A 7 1.73 6.20 21.03
C ASP A 7 1.06 5.68 19.75
N LEU A 8 -0.01 6.36 19.29
CA LEU A 8 -0.65 6.05 18.02
C LEU A 8 0.22 6.37 16.81
N TYR A 9 1.09 7.37 16.90
CA TYR A 9 2.07 7.66 15.86
C TYR A 9 3.00 6.46 15.63
N THR A 10 3.56 5.87 16.68
CA THR A 10 4.45 4.71 16.56
C THR A 10 3.75 3.51 15.91
N ILE A 11 2.53 3.18 16.36
CA ILE A 11 1.76 2.07 15.77
C ILE A 11 1.48 2.30 14.29
N LYS A 12 1.04 3.52 13.92
CA LYS A 12 0.79 3.87 12.52
C LYS A 12 2.07 3.73 11.70
N THR A 13 3.20 4.26 12.19
CA THR A 13 4.49 4.16 11.50
C THR A 13 4.87 2.71 11.25
N GLN A 14 4.78 1.86 12.27
CA GLN A 14 5.05 0.43 12.13
C GLN A 14 4.08 -0.25 11.14
N PHE A 15 2.78 0.06 11.21
CA PHE A 15 1.80 -0.49 10.28
C PHE A 15 2.10 -0.14 8.82
N TYR A 16 2.35 1.14 8.51
CA TYR A 16 2.61 1.58 7.12
C TYR A 16 4.02 1.24 6.61
N THR A 17 4.93 0.83 7.49
CA THR A 17 6.25 0.31 7.13
C THR A 17 6.33 -1.22 7.18
N TYR A 18 5.18 -1.88 7.27
CA TYR A 18 5.04 -3.34 7.25
C TYR A 18 5.73 -4.05 8.44
N GLN A 19 5.86 -3.36 9.58
CA GLN A 19 6.27 -3.95 10.87
C GLN A 19 5.05 -4.55 11.60
N HIS A 20 4.33 -5.43 10.90
CA HIS A 20 3.04 -5.95 11.36
C HIS A 20 3.16 -6.86 12.58
N GLN A 21 4.26 -7.58 12.74
CA GLN A 21 4.48 -8.43 13.91
C GLN A 21 4.62 -7.56 15.16
N LYS A 22 5.42 -6.48 15.11
CA LYS A 22 5.50 -5.49 16.20
C LYS A 22 4.16 -4.87 16.56
N VAL A 23 3.34 -4.52 15.57
CA VAL A 23 2.00 -3.98 15.82
C VAL A 23 1.13 -4.99 16.58
N ILE A 24 1.19 -6.27 16.20
CA ILE A 24 0.43 -7.34 16.86
C ILE A 24 0.86 -7.54 18.31
N ASP A 25 2.16 -7.41 18.60
CA ASP A 25 2.74 -7.76 19.91
C ASP A 25 2.53 -6.72 21.01
N TYR A 26 1.97 -5.55 20.68
CA TYR A 26 1.60 -4.55 21.68
C TYR A 26 0.55 -5.06 22.68
N ASP A 27 0.75 -4.73 23.96
CA ASP A 27 -0.25 -4.93 25.00
C ASP A 27 -1.21 -3.74 25.04
N LEU A 28 -2.50 -4.00 24.76
CA LEU A 28 -3.55 -2.98 24.72
C LEU A 28 -3.67 -2.19 26.03
N GLU A 29 -3.38 -2.80 27.18
CA GLU A 29 -3.50 -2.15 28.49
C GLU A 29 -2.40 -1.11 28.74
N GLN A 30 -1.37 -1.05 27.90
CA GLN A 30 -0.33 -0.01 27.95
C GLN A 30 -0.78 1.32 27.33
N PHE A 31 -1.87 1.31 26.57
CA PHE A 31 -2.39 2.48 25.87
C PHE A 31 -3.52 3.15 26.65
N ALA A 32 -3.61 4.47 26.53
CA ALA A 32 -4.72 5.25 27.07
C ALA A 32 -6.07 4.72 26.53
N PRO A 33 -7.14 4.67 27.36
CA PRO A 33 -8.43 4.07 26.97
C PRO A 33 -8.98 4.55 25.62
N GLU A 34 -8.84 5.84 25.32
CA GLU A 34 -9.26 6.47 24.07
C GLU A 34 -8.50 5.99 22.82
N SER A 35 -7.29 5.46 23.01
CA SER A 35 -6.44 4.95 21.92
C SER A 35 -6.60 3.44 21.71
N GLN A 36 -7.09 2.69 22.71
CA GLN A 36 -7.13 1.23 22.68
C GLN A 36 -7.94 0.65 21.51
N LEU A 37 -9.05 1.31 21.12
CA LEU A 37 -9.83 0.88 19.95
C LEU A 37 -9.00 0.96 18.66
N SER A 38 -8.27 2.07 18.47
CA SER A 38 -7.41 2.26 17.29
C SER A 38 -6.28 1.23 17.26
N VAL A 39 -5.65 0.96 18.40
CA VAL A 39 -4.61 -0.08 18.50
C VAL A 39 -5.17 -1.45 18.13
N SER A 40 -6.34 -1.82 18.69
CA SER A 40 -7.01 -3.09 18.38
C SER A 40 -7.32 -3.24 16.89
N ILE A 41 -7.80 -2.17 16.24
CA ILE A 41 -8.02 -2.14 14.79
C ILE A 41 -6.71 -2.40 14.04
N PHE A 42 -5.61 -1.71 14.38
CA PHE A 42 -4.31 -1.94 13.72
C PHE A 42 -3.73 -3.34 13.97
N GLN A 43 -3.95 -3.94 15.14
CA GLN A 43 -3.58 -5.33 15.44
C GLN A 43 -4.33 -6.32 14.56
N ILE A 44 -5.65 -6.15 14.41
CA ILE A 44 -6.48 -6.98 13.54
C ILE A 44 -6.04 -6.80 12.08
N ARG A 45 -5.89 -5.56 11.60
CA ARG A 45 -5.43 -5.27 10.23
C ARG A 45 -4.07 -5.92 9.96
N SER A 46 -3.12 -5.81 10.88
CA SER A 46 -1.80 -6.45 10.77
C SER A 46 -1.87 -7.97 10.74
N THR A 47 -2.73 -8.56 11.57
CA THR A 47 -2.97 -10.01 11.60
C THR A 47 -3.49 -10.51 10.25
N ILE A 48 -4.49 -9.82 9.69
CA ILE A 48 -5.04 -10.15 8.38
C ILE A 48 -4.00 -9.94 7.27
N THR A 49 -3.21 -8.87 7.30
CA THR A 49 -2.16 -8.60 6.30
C THR A 49 -1.07 -9.66 6.29
N LEU A 50 -0.65 -10.16 7.46
CA LEU A 50 0.25 -11.31 7.57
C LEU A 50 -0.42 -12.63 7.20
N GLY A 51 -1.71 -12.59 6.86
CA GLY A 51 -2.45 -13.73 6.41
C GLY A 51 -2.84 -14.71 7.52
N LYS A 52 -2.76 -14.28 8.78
CA LYS A 52 -3.19 -15.04 9.96
C LYS A 52 -4.70 -14.82 10.16
N ASP A 53 -5.38 -15.79 10.75
CA ASP A 53 -6.80 -15.65 11.08
C ASP A 53 -6.98 -14.68 12.26
N ALA A 54 -7.73 -13.60 12.04
CA ALA A 54 -7.99 -12.56 13.04
C ALA A 54 -9.33 -12.73 13.77
N SER A 55 -10.11 -13.80 13.50
CA SER A 55 -11.47 -13.99 14.03
C SER A 55 -11.56 -13.81 15.55
N LYS A 56 -10.63 -14.39 16.31
CA LYS A 56 -10.61 -14.27 17.77
C LYS A 56 -10.29 -12.86 18.26
N LEU A 57 -9.39 -12.15 17.57
CA LEU A 57 -9.07 -10.75 17.90
C LEU A 57 -10.29 -9.85 17.65
N ILE A 58 -11.00 -10.09 16.56
CA ILE A 58 -12.24 -9.39 16.22
C ILE A 58 -13.32 -9.64 17.27
N GLU A 59 -13.56 -10.89 17.66
CA GLU A 59 -14.55 -11.25 18.69
C GLU A 59 -14.24 -10.56 20.03
N ASN A 60 -12.98 -10.62 20.48
CA ASN A 60 -12.53 -9.94 21.70
C ASN A 60 -12.69 -8.42 21.60
N GLY A 61 -12.37 -7.82 20.45
CA GLY A 61 -12.53 -6.40 20.18
C GLY A 61 -14.00 -5.96 20.29
N ARG A 62 -14.92 -6.70 19.66
CA ARG A 62 -16.37 -6.44 19.77
C ARG A 62 -16.83 -6.51 21.23
N ALA A 63 -16.43 -7.55 21.96
CA ALA A 63 -16.81 -7.71 23.36
C ALA A 63 -16.31 -6.55 24.25
N LYS A 64 -15.12 -6.00 23.97
CA LYS A 64 -14.51 -4.92 24.76
C LYS A 64 -15.07 -3.53 24.40
N PHE A 65 -15.30 -3.24 23.12
CA PHE A 65 -15.58 -1.87 22.65
C PHE A 65 -17.03 -1.63 22.19
N SER A 66 -17.87 -2.67 22.08
CA SER A 66 -19.27 -2.53 21.67
C SER A 66 -20.27 -2.48 22.83
N SER A 67 -19.83 -2.27 24.07
CA SER A 67 -20.72 -2.09 25.23
C SER A 67 -21.47 -0.75 25.16
N GLU A 68 -22.75 -0.71 25.57
CA GLU A 68 -23.62 0.48 25.52
C GLU A 68 -23.05 1.71 26.25
N ASP A 69 -22.14 1.52 27.22
CA ASP A 69 -21.47 2.59 27.97
C ASP A 69 -20.29 3.25 27.21
N ALA A 70 -19.89 2.71 26.04
CA ALA A 70 -18.82 3.28 25.22
C ALA A 70 -19.39 4.31 24.23
N GLY A 71 -18.94 5.57 24.32
CA GLY A 71 -19.45 6.68 23.50
C GLY A 71 -19.40 6.47 21.98
N ASP A 72 -18.51 5.58 21.51
CA ASP A 72 -18.30 5.27 20.09
C ASP A 72 -18.64 3.81 19.70
N ALA A 73 -19.47 3.12 20.49
CA ALA A 73 -19.79 1.69 20.30
C ALA A 73 -20.30 1.34 18.89
N ALA A 74 -21.10 2.22 18.27
CA ALA A 74 -21.61 2.02 16.91
C ALA A 74 -20.49 2.07 15.85
N SER A 75 -19.58 3.04 15.96
CA SER A 75 -18.41 3.17 15.07
C SER A 75 -17.47 1.98 15.22
N ALA A 76 -17.25 1.52 16.45
CA ALA A 76 -16.46 0.33 16.73
C ALA A 76 -17.07 -0.92 16.09
N LEU A 77 -18.40 -1.10 16.21
CA LEU A 77 -19.10 -2.24 15.62
C LEU A 77 -18.94 -2.28 14.09
N LEU A 78 -19.14 -1.14 13.41
CA LEU A 78 -18.94 -1.02 11.95
C LEU A 78 -17.50 -1.37 11.54
N ALA A 79 -16.51 -0.95 12.33
CA ALA A 79 -15.11 -1.28 12.08
C ALA A 79 -14.87 -2.80 12.18
N PHE A 80 -15.36 -3.46 13.24
CA PHE A 80 -15.20 -4.90 13.41
C PHE A 80 -16.01 -5.74 12.41
N GLU A 81 -17.16 -5.26 11.95
CA GLU A 81 -17.92 -5.88 10.85
C GLU A 81 -17.13 -5.81 9.54
N CYS A 82 -16.58 -4.65 9.21
CA CYS A 82 -15.72 -4.48 8.03
C CYS A 82 -14.50 -5.40 8.07
N LEU A 83 -13.82 -5.48 9.21
CA LEU A 83 -12.62 -6.33 9.38
C LEU A 83 -12.97 -7.82 9.34
N GLN A 84 -14.12 -8.23 9.87
CA GLN A 84 -14.59 -9.61 9.76
C GLN A 84 -14.87 -9.97 8.31
N ALA A 85 -15.63 -9.13 7.58
CA ALA A 85 -15.89 -9.36 6.17
C ALA A 85 -14.58 -9.49 5.37
N TRP A 86 -13.60 -8.63 5.64
CA TRP A 86 -12.29 -8.72 4.99
C TRP A 86 -11.50 -9.98 5.37
N ASN A 87 -11.51 -10.40 6.64
CA ASN A 87 -10.88 -11.64 7.11
C ASN A 87 -11.52 -12.87 6.45
N ASP A 88 -12.84 -12.85 6.30
CA ASP A 88 -13.62 -13.95 5.74
C ASP A 88 -13.38 -14.15 4.25
N LEU A 89 -13.13 -13.07 3.48
CA LEU A 89 -12.78 -13.18 2.06
C LEU A 89 -11.58 -14.12 1.80
N LYS A 90 -10.61 -14.14 2.73
CA LYS A 90 -9.45 -15.03 2.60
C LYS A 90 -9.79 -16.49 2.89
N THR A 91 -10.75 -16.73 3.78
CA THR A 91 -11.08 -18.06 4.31
C THR A 91 -12.16 -18.76 3.50
N PHE A 92 -13.18 -18.00 3.07
CA PHE A 92 -14.38 -18.51 2.43
C PHE A 92 -14.51 -18.08 0.97
N GLY A 93 -13.60 -17.23 0.47
CA GLY A 93 -13.67 -16.68 -0.87
C GLY A 93 -14.74 -15.59 -0.99
N THR A 94 -15.12 -15.27 -2.23
CA THR A 94 -16.04 -14.18 -2.57
C THR A 94 -17.48 -14.64 -2.74
N ASP A 95 -17.73 -15.94 -2.81
CA ASP A 95 -19.01 -16.51 -3.25
C ASP A 95 -20.16 -16.26 -2.25
N ASP A 96 -19.84 -16.12 -0.96
CA ASP A 96 -20.84 -15.94 0.12
C ASP A 96 -20.82 -14.55 0.77
N SER A 97 -19.86 -13.68 0.42
CA SER A 97 -19.70 -12.36 1.05
C SER A 97 -20.34 -11.25 0.21
N THR A 98 -21.51 -10.75 0.62
CA THR A 98 -22.15 -9.58 -0.02
C THR A 98 -21.76 -8.24 0.62
N TYR A 99 -21.02 -8.24 1.72
CA TYR A 99 -20.81 -7.03 2.55
C TYR A 99 -20.29 -5.82 1.77
N PHE A 100 -19.25 -6.01 0.94
CA PHE A 100 -18.68 -4.90 0.16
C PHE A 100 -19.57 -4.51 -1.02
N ASP A 101 -20.27 -5.46 -1.65
CA ASP A 101 -21.23 -5.19 -2.71
C ASP A 101 -22.45 -4.41 -2.20
N ASP A 102 -22.91 -4.72 -0.99
CA ASP A 102 -23.94 -3.98 -0.28
C ASP A 102 -23.47 -2.55 0.01
N ILE A 103 -22.22 -2.34 0.43
CA ILE A 103 -21.64 -0.99 0.59
C ILE A 103 -21.62 -0.24 -0.73
N ILE A 104 -21.14 -0.87 -1.81
CA ILE A 104 -21.02 -0.25 -3.15
C ILE A 104 -22.39 0.21 -3.67
N THR A 105 -23.43 -0.59 -3.45
CA THR A 105 -24.78 -0.30 -3.93
C THR A 105 -25.60 0.59 -3.00
N SER A 106 -25.25 0.62 -1.70
CA SER A 106 -25.95 1.44 -0.72
C SER A 106 -25.68 2.93 -0.94
N SER A 107 -26.73 3.74 -0.85
CA SER A 107 -26.60 5.20 -0.73
C SER A 107 -26.34 5.64 0.72
N THR A 108 -25.64 4.80 1.51
CA THR A 108 -25.48 5.01 2.96
C THR A 108 -24.72 6.32 3.21
N PRO A 109 -25.34 7.32 3.86
CA PRO A 109 -24.75 8.66 3.96
C PRO A 109 -23.59 8.78 4.95
N ALA A 110 -23.23 7.72 5.68
CA ALA A 110 -22.18 7.75 6.69
C ALA A 110 -21.34 6.47 6.67
N LEU A 111 -20.51 6.31 5.64
CA LEU A 111 -19.45 5.30 5.65
C LEU A 111 -18.32 5.71 6.61
N SER A 112 -17.76 4.74 7.31
CA SER A 112 -16.51 4.92 8.05
C SER A 112 -15.30 4.94 7.10
N GLU A 113 -14.19 5.55 7.55
CA GLU A 113 -12.90 5.56 6.83
C GLU A 113 -12.48 4.13 6.44
N LEU A 114 -12.57 3.21 7.39
CA LEU A 114 -12.19 1.81 7.21
C LEU A 114 -13.04 1.10 6.16
N GLN A 115 -14.37 1.32 6.17
CA GLN A 115 -15.26 0.78 5.14
C GLN A 115 -14.93 1.34 3.76
N ALA A 116 -14.64 2.63 3.66
CA ALA A 116 -14.28 3.24 2.38
C ALA A 116 -12.99 2.63 1.81
N ILE A 117 -11.96 2.49 2.63
CA ILE A 117 -10.67 1.91 2.24
C ILE A 117 -10.84 0.46 1.79
N TYR A 118 -11.42 -0.40 2.63
CA TYR A 118 -11.53 -1.83 2.31
C TYR A 118 -12.48 -2.11 1.15
N THR A 119 -13.53 -1.30 0.96
CA THR A 119 -14.40 -1.41 -0.22
C THR A 119 -13.63 -1.05 -1.50
N ALA A 120 -12.80 -0.01 -1.48
CA ALA A 120 -11.96 0.34 -2.61
C ALA A 120 -10.92 -0.75 -2.93
N VAL A 121 -10.29 -1.32 -1.89
CA VAL A 121 -9.36 -2.44 -2.05
C VAL A 121 -10.08 -3.69 -2.57
N TYR A 122 -11.32 -3.96 -2.12
CA TYR A 122 -12.17 -5.03 -2.64
C TYR A 122 -12.44 -4.87 -4.14
N LEU A 123 -12.87 -3.69 -4.57
CA LEU A 123 -13.08 -3.37 -5.99
C LEU A 123 -11.85 -3.66 -6.86
N VAL A 124 -10.65 -3.34 -6.35
CA VAL A 124 -9.39 -3.60 -7.07
C VAL A 124 -9.01 -5.07 -7.04
N LYS A 125 -9.05 -5.72 -5.87
CA LYS A 125 -8.50 -7.08 -5.69
C LYS A 125 -9.44 -8.16 -6.19
N VAL A 126 -10.74 -7.99 -5.98
CA VAL A 126 -11.78 -8.96 -6.33
C VAL A 126 -12.39 -8.62 -7.69
N ASN A 127 -12.92 -7.42 -7.86
CA ASN A 127 -13.63 -7.05 -9.10
C ASN A 127 -12.69 -6.66 -10.24
N LYS A 128 -11.39 -6.49 -9.96
CA LYS A 128 -10.37 -6.01 -10.92
C LYS A 128 -10.75 -4.66 -11.55
N ASP A 129 -11.54 -3.85 -10.85
CA ASP A 129 -12.08 -2.58 -11.34
C ASP A 129 -11.47 -1.39 -10.58
N ILE A 130 -10.33 -0.93 -11.08
CA ILE A 130 -9.62 0.23 -10.54
C ILE A 130 -10.42 1.53 -10.78
N ASP A 131 -11.16 1.62 -11.88
CA ASP A 131 -11.88 2.85 -12.23
C ASP A 131 -13.09 3.05 -11.29
N GLN A 132 -13.82 1.97 -10.98
CA GLN A 132 -14.88 1.99 -9.97
C GLN A 132 -14.33 2.30 -8.57
N ALA A 133 -13.15 1.75 -8.20
CA ALA A 133 -12.51 2.06 -6.92
C ALA A 133 -12.14 3.55 -6.79
N ILE A 134 -11.60 4.15 -7.86
CA ILE A 134 -11.32 5.59 -7.93
C ILE A 134 -12.60 6.41 -7.78
N GLN A 135 -13.67 6.06 -8.51
CA GLN A 135 -14.95 6.76 -8.44
C GLN A 135 -15.56 6.68 -7.04
N PHE A 136 -15.52 5.50 -6.43
CA PHE A 136 -16.04 5.25 -5.09
C PHE A 136 -15.30 6.09 -4.04
N LEU A 137 -13.96 6.04 -4.00
CA LEU A 137 -13.17 6.82 -3.04
C LEU A 137 -13.29 8.33 -3.27
N SER A 138 -13.32 8.77 -4.52
CA SER A 138 -13.49 10.19 -4.85
C SER A 138 -14.85 10.69 -4.32
N SER A 139 -15.92 9.91 -4.50
CA SER A 139 -17.25 10.24 -3.98
C SER A 139 -17.29 10.27 -2.45
N TYR A 140 -16.60 9.33 -1.79
CA TYR A 140 -16.47 9.30 -0.33
C TYR A 140 -15.76 10.55 0.20
N ILE A 141 -14.63 10.91 -0.40
CA ILE A 141 -13.81 12.07 -0.01
C ILE A 141 -14.59 13.38 -0.25
N ASP A 142 -15.23 13.54 -1.41
CA ASP A 142 -16.00 14.74 -1.76
C ASP A 142 -17.20 14.95 -0.82
N ALA A 143 -17.79 13.87 -0.31
CA ALA A 143 -18.91 13.93 0.64
C ALA A 143 -18.46 14.32 2.08
N LYS A 144 -17.19 14.15 2.42
CA LYS A 144 -16.65 14.48 3.75
C LYS A 144 -16.25 15.95 3.81
N ALA A 145 -16.91 16.71 4.69
CA ALA A 145 -16.62 18.14 4.87
C ALA A 145 -15.25 18.42 5.52
N SER A 146 -14.62 17.41 6.14
CA SER A 146 -13.30 17.53 6.78
C SER A 146 -12.25 16.69 6.07
N ASN A 147 -11.19 17.36 5.66
CA ASN A 147 -9.96 16.79 5.13
C ASN A 147 -9.09 16.11 6.21
N SER A 148 -9.68 15.48 7.23
CA SER A 148 -8.94 14.92 8.36
C SER A 148 -8.50 13.45 8.16
N GLU A 149 -9.15 12.74 7.23
CA GLU A 149 -8.90 11.32 6.98
C GLU A 149 -7.85 11.17 5.87
N LEU A 150 -6.64 10.74 6.23
CA LEU A 150 -5.50 10.71 5.30
C LEU A 150 -5.39 9.40 4.53
N GLU A 151 -5.88 8.29 5.08
CA GLU A 151 -5.71 6.97 4.47
C GLU A 151 -6.54 6.80 3.18
N PRO A 152 -7.80 7.29 3.06
CA PRO A 152 -8.52 7.29 1.80
C PRO A 152 -7.79 8.06 0.70
N LEU A 153 -7.15 9.18 1.04
CA LEU A 153 -6.34 9.98 0.11
C LEU A 153 -5.09 9.23 -0.33
N LEU A 154 -4.41 8.53 0.58
CA LEU A 154 -3.27 7.65 0.27
C LEU A 154 -3.67 6.60 -0.77
N VAL A 155 -4.77 5.89 -0.53
CA VAL A 155 -5.26 4.84 -1.45
C VAL A 155 -5.67 5.46 -2.79
N LEU A 156 -6.41 6.57 -2.80
CA LEU A 156 -6.82 7.22 -4.04
C LEU A 156 -5.62 7.69 -4.88
N VAL A 157 -4.61 8.29 -4.24
CA VAL A 157 -3.35 8.64 -4.93
C VAL A 157 -2.70 7.40 -5.52
N GLN A 158 -2.58 6.32 -4.75
CA GLN A 158 -2.01 5.06 -5.26
C GLN A 158 -2.74 4.56 -6.51
N LEU A 159 -4.08 4.56 -6.51
CA LEU A 159 -4.87 4.12 -7.66
C LEU A 159 -4.65 5.00 -8.90
N TYR A 160 -4.57 6.32 -8.73
CA TYR A 160 -4.25 7.22 -9.83
C TYR A 160 -2.85 6.96 -10.41
N LEU A 161 -1.86 6.71 -9.55
CA LEU A 161 -0.49 6.40 -9.96
C LEU A 161 -0.44 5.07 -10.73
N ILE A 162 -1.13 4.03 -10.25
CA ILE A 162 -1.23 2.72 -10.95
C ILE A 162 -1.85 2.87 -12.34
N LYS A 163 -2.87 3.72 -12.49
CA LYS A 163 -3.50 4.01 -13.80
C LYS A 163 -2.64 4.89 -14.71
N GLY A 164 -1.48 5.36 -14.26
CA GLY A 164 -0.66 6.34 -14.98
C GLY A 164 -1.33 7.72 -15.11
N ASN A 165 -2.35 8.00 -14.30
CA ASN A 165 -3.07 9.27 -14.31
C ASN A 165 -2.49 10.22 -13.26
N PHE A 166 -1.36 10.86 -13.59
CA PHE A 166 -0.59 11.65 -12.62
C PHE A 166 -1.25 12.99 -12.25
N SER A 167 -2.07 13.57 -13.13
CA SER A 167 -2.62 14.92 -12.90
C SER A 167 -3.56 14.99 -11.67
N PRO A 168 -4.54 14.08 -11.49
CA PRO A 168 -5.34 14.02 -10.27
C PRO A 168 -4.52 13.72 -9.00
N ALA A 169 -3.54 12.82 -9.06
CA ALA A 169 -2.65 12.54 -7.93
C ALA A 169 -1.87 13.79 -7.49
N LEU A 170 -1.33 14.55 -8.44
CA LEU A 170 -0.64 15.81 -8.18
C LEU A 170 -1.58 16.90 -7.63
N LYS A 171 -2.83 16.92 -8.08
CA LYS A 171 -3.85 17.82 -7.54
C LYS A 171 -4.11 17.52 -6.06
N ILE A 172 -4.36 16.26 -5.72
CA ILE A 172 -4.54 15.83 -4.32
C ILE A 172 -3.33 16.23 -3.48
N PHE A 173 -2.11 15.93 -3.94
CA PHE A 173 -0.89 16.31 -3.23
C PHE A 173 -0.77 17.83 -3.02
N LYS A 174 -1.12 18.64 -4.02
CA LYS A 174 -1.13 20.10 -3.90
C LYS A 174 -2.17 20.59 -2.89
N ASP A 175 -3.35 20.00 -2.89
CA ASP A 175 -4.42 20.33 -1.95
C ASP A 175 -4.06 19.89 -0.52
N PHE A 176 -3.31 18.78 -0.39
CA PHE A 176 -2.75 18.31 0.87
C PHE A 176 -1.80 19.31 1.53
N LYS A 177 -1.11 20.17 0.74
CA LYS A 177 -0.28 21.25 1.31
C LYS A 177 -1.09 22.28 2.11
N GLN A 178 -2.40 22.31 1.94
CA GLN A 178 -3.33 23.19 2.67
C GLN A 178 -3.82 22.58 4.00
N PHE A 179 -3.44 21.33 4.31
CA PHE A 179 -3.79 20.69 5.57
C PHE A 179 -3.01 21.32 6.73
N PRO A 180 -3.50 21.17 7.99
CA PRO A 180 -2.75 21.60 9.17
C PRO A 180 -1.33 21.02 9.18
N ASP A 181 -0.37 21.75 9.72
CA ASP A 181 1.03 21.28 9.76
C ASP A 181 1.16 19.93 10.48
N SER A 182 0.30 19.64 11.47
CA SER A 182 0.25 18.34 12.16
C SER A 182 -0.08 17.15 11.24
N ALA A 183 -0.72 17.37 10.09
CA ALA A 183 -0.95 16.32 9.11
C ALA A 183 0.34 15.88 8.42
N ARG A 184 1.36 16.77 8.34
CA ARG A 184 2.65 16.47 7.71
C ARG A 184 3.55 15.58 8.57
N ASP A 185 3.31 15.59 9.87
CA ASP A 185 3.98 14.68 10.80
C ASP A 185 3.44 13.25 10.70
N SER A 186 2.31 13.03 10.00
CA SER A 186 1.77 11.69 9.77
C SER A 186 2.62 10.89 8.80
N ILE A 187 2.94 9.64 9.17
CA ILE A 187 3.58 8.69 8.26
C ILE A 187 2.80 8.52 6.94
N ILE A 188 1.46 8.62 6.97
CA ILE A 188 0.62 8.51 5.77
C ILE A 188 0.95 9.62 4.78
N TYR A 189 1.14 10.84 5.29
CA TYR A 189 1.54 11.98 4.47
C TYR A 189 2.93 11.75 3.87
N GLN A 190 3.90 11.34 4.69
CA GLN A 190 5.28 11.15 4.26
C GLN A 190 5.39 10.05 3.19
N VAL A 191 4.65 8.94 3.34
CA VAL A 191 4.56 7.89 2.32
C VAL A 191 3.97 8.44 1.02
N LEU A 192 2.83 9.13 1.10
CA LEU A 192 2.17 9.74 -0.06
C LEU A 192 3.11 10.72 -0.78
N GLU A 193 3.76 11.61 -0.03
CA GLU A 193 4.72 12.57 -0.55
C GLU A 193 5.88 11.87 -1.25
N SER A 194 6.45 10.81 -0.65
CA SER A 194 7.54 10.05 -1.26
C SER A 194 7.18 9.45 -2.62
N TRP A 195 5.96 8.92 -2.78
CA TRP A 195 5.48 8.36 -4.05
C TRP A 195 5.31 9.44 -5.10
N VAL A 196 4.69 10.56 -4.73
CA VAL A 196 4.47 11.67 -5.66
C VAL A 196 5.80 12.30 -6.08
N LEU A 197 6.72 12.51 -5.15
CA LEU A 197 8.04 13.09 -5.42
C LEU A 197 8.89 12.18 -6.31
N SER A 198 8.95 10.88 -6.02
CA SER A 198 9.71 9.93 -6.85
C SER A 198 9.19 9.86 -8.29
N ILE A 199 7.88 9.91 -8.49
CA ILE A 199 7.26 9.88 -9.83
C ILE A 199 7.41 11.20 -10.59
N LYS A 200 7.38 12.34 -9.88
CA LYS A 200 7.70 13.64 -10.49
C LYS A 200 9.11 13.68 -11.08
N GLY A 201 10.00 12.82 -10.60
CA GLY A 201 11.42 12.84 -10.97
C GLY A 201 12.09 14.12 -10.48
N GLU A 202 13.21 14.50 -11.10
CA GLU A 202 14.16 15.50 -10.58
C GLU A 202 14.98 14.96 -9.40
N SER A 203 16.29 15.20 -9.44
CA SER A 203 17.22 14.64 -8.44
C SER A 203 16.85 15.02 -7.01
N ASP A 204 16.40 16.26 -6.77
CA ASP A 204 16.01 16.71 -5.42
C ASP A 204 14.76 15.98 -4.91
N ASN A 205 13.75 15.77 -5.75
CA ASN A 205 12.53 15.06 -5.34
C ASN A 205 12.84 13.58 -5.07
N ILE A 206 13.65 12.94 -5.93
CA ILE A 206 14.04 11.53 -5.76
C ILE A 206 14.91 11.38 -4.51
N ASN A 207 15.84 12.31 -4.24
CA ASN A 207 16.64 12.34 -3.02
C ASN A 207 15.76 12.49 -1.77
N ASN A 208 14.75 13.35 -1.79
CA ASN A 208 13.82 13.49 -0.67
C ASN A 208 13.07 12.17 -0.37
N ALA A 209 12.58 11.49 -1.41
CA ALA A 209 11.97 10.18 -1.26
C ALA A 209 12.99 9.14 -0.74
N TYR A 210 14.23 9.17 -1.26
CA TYR A 210 15.31 8.28 -0.83
C TYR A 210 15.59 8.43 0.67
N TYR A 211 15.81 9.66 1.15
CA TYR A 211 16.11 9.92 2.56
C TYR A 211 14.98 9.48 3.48
N PHE A 212 13.72 9.62 3.05
CA PHE A 212 12.59 9.11 3.82
C PHE A 212 12.69 7.59 4.04
N TYR A 213 12.89 6.79 2.99
CA TYR A 213 13.01 5.34 3.14
C TYR A 213 14.29 4.90 3.86
N ASP A 214 15.39 5.64 3.69
CA ASP A 214 16.65 5.40 4.40
C ASP A 214 16.52 5.67 5.90
N GLU A 215 15.82 6.74 6.28
CA GLU A 215 15.50 7.05 7.67
C GLU A 215 14.64 5.94 8.30
N LEU A 216 13.64 5.42 7.57
CA LEU A 216 12.80 4.33 8.08
C LEU A 216 13.59 3.05 8.36
N LEU A 217 14.66 2.77 7.61
CA LEU A 217 15.56 1.64 7.84
C LEU A 217 16.39 1.74 9.12
N SER A 218 16.43 2.91 9.77
CA SER A 218 17.03 3.06 11.11
C SER A 218 16.22 2.36 12.20
N SER A 219 14.96 2.01 11.91
CA SER A 219 14.12 1.20 12.80
C SER A 219 14.63 -0.24 12.89
N ASP A 220 14.30 -0.90 13.98
CA ASP A 220 14.56 -2.32 14.16
C ASP A 220 13.51 -3.16 13.38
N PHE A 221 13.95 -4.21 12.68
CA PHE A 221 13.11 -5.10 11.87
C PHE A 221 13.34 -6.59 12.20
N ASP A 222 13.89 -6.92 13.38
CA ASP A 222 14.26 -8.29 13.73
C ASP A 222 13.12 -9.31 13.53
N ASP A 223 11.88 -8.93 13.87
CA ASP A 223 10.68 -9.77 13.71
C ASP A 223 9.88 -9.48 12.42
N ASP A 224 10.31 -8.51 11.61
CA ASP A 224 9.57 -7.97 10.46
C ASP A 224 10.48 -7.86 9.21
N ALA A 225 11.18 -8.95 8.88
CA ALA A 225 12.11 -9.01 7.75
C ALA A 225 11.49 -8.60 6.40
N GLU A 226 10.20 -8.88 6.20
CA GLU A 226 9.46 -8.46 5.00
C GLU A 226 9.31 -6.93 4.90
N GLY A 227 9.17 -6.23 6.02
CA GLY A 227 9.12 -4.76 6.03
C GLY A 227 10.46 -4.17 5.63
N LYS A 228 11.55 -4.71 6.17
CA LYS A 228 12.92 -4.34 5.76
C LYS A 228 13.14 -4.57 4.27
N PHE A 229 12.70 -5.71 3.75
CA PHE A 229 12.78 -6.02 2.32
C PHE A 229 12.05 -4.97 1.47
N ARG A 230 10.83 -4.58 1.84
CA ARG A 230 10.05 -3.57 1.10
C ARG A 230 10.75 -2.22 1.06
N LEU A 231 11.28 -1.75 2.19
CA LEU A 231 12.01 -0.48 2.25
C LEU A 231 13.30 -0.52 1.43
N LEU A 232 14.07 -1.61 1.51
CA LEU A 232 15.26 -1.81 0.68
C LEU A 232 14.92 -1.86 -0.82
N ASN A 233 13.81 -2.48 -1.20
CA ASN A 233 13.37 -2.50 -2.60
C ASN A 233 12.95 -1.10 -3.08
N SER A 234 12.29 -0.30 -2.23
CA SER A 234 12.02 1.11 -2.53
C SER A 234 13.31 1.91 -2.73
N LEU A 235 14.29 1.78 -1.84
CA LEU A 235 15.60 2.41 -2.01
C LEU A 235 16.28 1.95 -3.30
N PHE A 236 16.27 0.65 -3.60
CA PHE A 236 16.85 0.09 -4.82
C PHE A 236 16.31 0.82 -6.05
N VAL A 237 14.99 0.96 -6.19
CA VAL A 237 14.37 1.69 -7.32
C VAL A 237 14.78 3.16 -7.36
N LEU A 238 14.78 3.85 -6.22
CA LEU A 238 15.15 5.27 -6.15
C LEU A 238 16.64 5.47 -6.54
N THR A 239 17.51 4.57 -6.10
CA THR A 239 18.93 4.54 -6.48
C THR A 239 19.12 4.28 -7.97
N LEU A 240 18.30 3.42 -8.59
CA LEU A 240 18.27 3.25 -10.05
C LEU A 240 17.85 4.54 -10.77
N GLN A 241 16.83 5.24 -10.27
CA GLN A 241 16.38 6.52 -10.84
C GLN A 241 17.45 7.60 -10.75
N LEU A 242 18.25 7.60 -9.68
CA LEU A 242 19.42 8.48 -9.50
C LEU A 242 20.64 8.05 -10.34
N LYS A 243 20.59 6.87 -10.99
CA LYS A 243 21.68 6.26 -11.78
C LYS A 243 22.93 5.93 -10.95
N HIS A 244 22.74 5.68 -9.66
CA HIS A 244 23.79 5.29 -8.71
C HIS A 244 23.96 3.76 -8.72
N TYR A 245 24.41 3.21 -9.85
CA TYR A 245 24.40 1.75 -10.06
C TYR A 245 25.26 0.94 -9.09
N PRO A 246 26.46 1.38 -8.67
CA PRO A 246 27.23 0.68 -7.63
C PRO A 246 26.45 0.53 -6.32
N GLU A 247 25.77 1.59 -5.88
CA GLU A 247 24.95 1.60 -4.67
C GLU A 247 23.72 0.70 -4.82
N ALA A 248 23.11 0.69 -6.02
CA ALA A 248 22.00 -0.22 -6.33
C ALA A 248 22.44 -1.69 -6.27
N GLN A 249 23.67 -2.00 -6.69
CA GLN A 249 24.24 -3.35 -6.60
C GLN A 249 24.41 -3.79 -5.14
N GLU A 250 24.85 -2.89 -4.25
CA GLU A 250 24.98 -3.18 -2.82
C GLU A 250 23.62 -3.43 -2.16
N LEU A 251 22.61 -2.61 -2.47
CA LEU A 251 21.23 -2.83 -2.01
C LEU A 251 20.68 -4.18 -2.47
N LEU A 252 20.95 -4.57 -3.73
CA LEU A 252 20.55 -5.88 -4.25
C LEU A 252 21.22 -7.05 -3.51
N ILE A 253 22.49 -6.92 -3.13
CA ILE A 253 23.21 -7.91 -2.31
C ILE A 253 22.58 -7.99 -0.91
N GLN A 254 22.27 -6.83 -0.31
CA GLN A 254 21.64 -6.76 1.00
C GLN A 254 20.25 -7.42 1.00
N ILE A 255 19.43 -7.15 -0.02
CA ILE A 255 18.11 -7.79 -0.20
C ILE A 255 18.27 -9.31 -0.30
N LYS A 256 19.15 -9.80 -1.18
CA LYS A 256 19.35 -11.25 -1.40
C LYS A 256 19.95 -12.00 -0.21
N SER A 257 20.65 -11.30 0.67
CA SER A 257 21.20 -11.86 1.90
C SER A 257 20.25 -11.74 3.10
N SER A 258 19.10 -11.08 2.95
CA SER A 258 18.11 -10.94 4.01
C SER A 258 17.20 -12.17 4.12
N ASN A 259 16.77 -12.49 5.34
CA ASN A 259 15.92 -13.65 5.64
C ASN A 259 14.43 -13.46 5.27
N HIS A 260 14.12 -12.55 4.36
CA HIS A 260 12.77 -12.45 3.79
C HIS A 260 12.39 -13.76 3.07
N THR A 261 11.10 -14.06 3.07
CA THR A 261 10.57 -15.34 2.58
C THR A 261 9.80 -15.21 1.27
N SER A 262 9.36 -13.99 0.95
CA SER A 262 8.58 -13.71 -0.26
C SER A 262 9.40 -12.99 -1.32
N THR A 263 9.37 -13.50 -2.56
CA THR A 263 9.85 -12.76 -3.73
C THR A 263 8.66 -12.10 -4.38
N SER A 264 8.64 -10.76 -4.45
CA SER A 264 7.55 -10.03 -5.12
C SER A 264 7.82 -9.88 -6.61
N ALA A 265 6.75 -9.93 -7.42
CA ALA A 265 6.82 -9.68 -8.86
C ALA A 265 7.45 -8.31 -9.19
N ASP A 266 7.10 -7.27 -8.43
CA ASP A 266 7.70 -5.93 -8.58
C ASP A 266 9.22 -5.94 -8.38
N PHE A 267 9.74 -6.72 -7.42
CA PHE A 267 11.19 -6.82 -7.20
C PHE A 267 11.89 -7.46 -8.40
N VAL A 268 11.33 -8.52 -8.97
CA VAL A 268 11.86 -9.15 -10.19
C VAL A 268 11.82 -8.17 -11.37
N ALA A 269 10.75 -7.38 -11.52
CA ALA A 269 10.67 -6.32 -12.52
C ALA A 269 11.75 -5.23 -12.33
N ASN A 270 12.06 -4.88 -11.09
CA ASN A 270 13.16 -3.96 -10.78
C ASN A 270 14.52 -4.56 -11.15
N GLN A 271 14.71 -5.87 -10.93
CA GLN A 271 15.93 -6.58 -11.34
C GLN A 271 16.10 -6.62 -12.87
N ILE A 272 15.02 -6.79 -13.64
CA ILE A 272 15.05 -6.70 -15.11
C ILE A 272 15.59 -5.33 -15.54
N THR A 273 15.07 -4.27 -14.93
CA THR A 273 15.50 -2.89 -15.23
C THR A 273 16.98 -2.69 -14.90
N PHE A 274 17.41 -3.13 -13.72
CA PHE A 274 18.82 -3.05 -13.31
C PHE A 274 19.75 -3.84 -14.24
N ASP A 275 19.36 -5.03 -14.66
CA ASP A 275 20.17 -5.89 -15.53
C ASP A 275 20.33 -5.31 -16.94
N TYR A 276 19.29 -4.67 -17.49
CA TYR A 276 19.44 -3.88 -18.72
C TYR A 276 20.43 -2.72 -18.56
N LEU A 277 20.37 -2.00 -17.44
CA LEU A 277 21.20 -0.81 -17.20
C LEU A 277 22.67 -1.13 -16.90
N THR A 278 22.96 -2.31 -16.33
CA THR A 278 24.30 -2.64 -15.83
C THR A 278 24.98 -3.81 -16.56
N ASN A 279 24.19 -4.76 -17.09
CA ASN A 279 24.67 -6.01 -17.67
C ASN A 279 24.21 -6.21 -19.12
N SER A 280 23.68 -5.18 -19.77
CA SER A 280 23.14 -5.25 -21.14
C SER A 280 22.03 -6.30 -21.31
N GLY A 281 21.30 -6.62 -20.23
CA GLY A 281 20.17 -7.55 -20.25
C GLY A 281 20.56 -9.03 -20.24
N ALA A 282 21.76 -9.38 -19.79
CA ALA A 282 22.28 -10.75 -19.77
C ALA A 282 21.40 -11.78 -19.04
N LYS A 283 20.56 -11.37 -18.08
CA LYS A 283 19.69 -12.25 -17.28
C LYS A 283 18.20 -11.94 -17.46
N VAL A 284 17.85 -11.04 -18.37
CA VAL A 284 16.46 -10.58 -18.51
C VAL A 284 15.51 -11.71 -18.89
N GLU A 285 15.93 -12.65 -19.74
CA GLU A 285 15.10 -13.80 -20.12
C GLU A 285 14.75 -14.68 -18.90
N ASP A 286 15.72 -14.95 -18.03
CA ASP A 286 15.50 -15.71 -16.79
C ASP A 286 14.52 -14.97 -15.87
N PHE A 287 14.72 -13.66 -15.68
CA PHE A 287 13.85 -12.85 -14.83
C PHE A 287 12.43 -12.69 -15.41
N LEU A 288 12.26 -12.64 -16.73
CA LEU A 288 10.93 -12.59 -17.36
C LEU A 288 10.16 -13.91 -17.15
N GLN A 289 10.85 -15.05 -17.19
CA GLN A 289 10.26 -16.36 -16.87
C GLN A 289 9.84 -16.43 -15.40
N GLU A 290 10.71 -15.96 -14.49
CA GLU A 290 10.41 -15.85 -13.06
C GLU A 290 9.20 -14.93 -12.82
N LEU A 291 9.19 -13.74 -13.45
CA LEU A 291 8.10 -12.78 -13.34
C LEU A 291 6.77 -13.37 -13.81
N THR A 292 6.77 -14.08 -14.95
CA THR A 292 5.58 -14.74 -15.49
C THR A 292 5.05 -15.82 -14.54
N THR A 293 5.95 -16.52 -13.83
CA THR A 293 5.57 -17.52 -12.83
C THR A 293 4.97 -16.89 -11.57
N LEU A 294 5.44 -15.72 -11.18
CA LEU A 294 4.97 -14.99 -10.00
C LEU A 294 3.67 -14.23 -10.25
N ASP A 295 3.54 -13.58 -11.40
CA ASP A 295 2.42 -12.73 -11.78
C ASP A 295 2.35 -12.58 -13.31
N GLU A 296 1.53 -13.43 -13.96
CA GLU A 296 1.34 -13.41 -15.42
C GLU A 296 0.66 -12.13 -15.92
N GLU A 297 -0.06 -11.42 -15.05
CA GLU A 297 -0.76 -10.17 -15.36
C GLU A 297 0.08 -8.94 -14.98
N HIS A 298 1.35 -9.13 -14.59
CA HIS A 298 2.21 -8.02 -14.18
C HIS A 298 2.33 -6.97 -15.29
N LYS A 299 2.22 -5.69 -14.93
CA LYS A 299 2.15 -4.57 -15.91
C LYS A 299 3.33 -4.54 -16.88
N LEU A 300 4.53 -4.89 -16.42
CA LEU A 300 5.72 -5.00 -17.29
C LEU A 300 5.56 -6.04 -18.40
N LEU A 301 4.92 -7.18 -18.13
CA LEU A 301 4.69 -8.24 -19.14
C LEU A 301 3.65 -7.78 -20.17
N ILE A 302 2.57 -7.16 -19.70
CA ILE A 302 1.53 -6.57 -20.56
C ILE A 302 2.15 -5.52 -21.49
N ASP A 303 2.88 -4.56 -20.93
CA ASP A 303 3.52 -3.49 -21.71
C ASP A 303 4.53 -4.06 -22.71
N LEU A 304 5.33 -5.04 -22.32
CA LEU A 304 6.30 -5.70 -23.21
C LEU A 304 5.59 -6.38 -24.40
N ALA A 305 4.51 -7.11 -24.14
CA ALA A 305 3.72 -7.76 -25.19
C ALA A 305 3.10 -6.75 -26.16
N GLU A 306 2.54 -5.65 -25.65
CA GLU A 306 1.99 -4.56 -26.46
C GLU A 306 3.06 -3.89 -27.34
N LYS A 307 4.26 -3.63 -26.79
CA LYS A 307 5.36 -3.03 -27.55
C LYS A 307 5.91 -3.97 -28.62
N ASN A 308 6.05 -5.26 -28.32
CA ASN A 308 6.51 -6.25 -29.31
C ASN A 308 5.52 -6.36 -30.47
N LYS A 309 4.22 -6.44 -30.18
CA LYS A 309 3.17 -6.46 -31.21
C LYS A 309 3.23 -5.20 -32.10
N LEU A 310 3.35 -4.01 -31.51
CA LEU A 310 3.47 -2.77 -32.27
C LEU A 310 4.73 -2.76 -33.16
N PHE A 311 5.85 -3.29 -32.66
CA PHE A 311 7.07 -3.41 -33.44
C PHE A 311 6.89 -4.36 -34.64
N ASP A 312 6.26 -5.51 -34.44
CA ASP A 312 5.98 -6.47 -35.51
C ASP A 312 5.07 -5.86 -36.60
N GLU A 313 4.04 -5.10 -36.21
CA GLU A 313 3.17 -4.37 -37.13
C GLU A 313 3.94 -3.34 -37.96
N ILE A 314 4.89 -2.63 -37.34
CA ILE A 314 5.78 -1.69 -38.04
C ILE A 314 6.67 -2.45 -39.02
N VAL A 315 7.31 -3.55 -38.58
CA VAL A 315 8.17 -4.36 -39.44
C VAL A 315 7.40 -4.88 -40.65
N GLU A 316 6.17 -5.38 -40.46
CA GLU A 316 5.32 -5.85 -41.55
C GLU A 316 4.97 -4.73 -42.54
N LYS A 317 4.61 -3.55 -42.05
CA LYS A 317 4.31 -2.37 -42.88
C LYS A 317 5.48 -1.94 -43.78
N TYR A 318 6.72 -2.13 -43.33
CA TYR A 318 7.93 -1.71 -44.05
C TYR A 318 8.68 -2.87 -44.70
N LYS A 319 8.17 -4.11 -44.63
CA LYS A 319 8.67 -5.20 -45.47
C LYS A 319 8.32 -4.87 -46.92
N VAL A 320 9.33 -4.46 -47.68
CA VAL A 320 9.22 -4.33 -49.13
C VAL A 320 8.84 -5.70 -49.67
N THR A 321 7.63 -5.83 -50.22
CA THR A 321 7.27 -6.94 -51.10
C THR A 321 8.18 -6.86 -52.33
N GLY A 322 9.28 -7.59 -52.27
CA GLY A 322 10.14 -7.88 -53.42
C GLY A 322 9.51 -8.93 -54.31
#